data_AF-A0A558APB6-F1
#
_entry.id   AF-A0A558APB6-F1
#
_cell.length_a   1.000
_cell.length_b   1.000
_cell.length_c   1.000
_cell.angle_alpha   90.00
_cell.angle_beta   90.00
_cell.angle_gamma   90.00
#
_symmetry.space_group_name_H-M   'P 1'
#
loop_
_entity.id
_entity.type
_entity.pdbx_description
1 polymer ?
#
loop_
_entity_poly.entity_id
_entity_poly.type
_entity_poly.pdbx_seq_one_letter_code
_entity_poly.pdbx_strand_id
1 'polypeptide(L)' 'MIEMANEFGSVVLTKIRTHNGERLRIRSPELGRSIDLCPLELESLTWQTPEVFSGFLQTPFGVMED' A
#
# COMPACT_ATOMS: atom_id res chain seq x y z
N MET A 1 14.15 3.80 -4.48
CA MET A 1 12.78 3.71 -4.97
C MET A 1 12.65 2.36 -5.62
N ILE A 2 11.58 1.62 -5.34
CA ILE A 2 11.30 0.31 -5.93
C ILE A 2 9.90 0.38 -6.52
N GLU A 3 9.73 -0.14 -7.72
CA GLU A 3 8.44 -0.26 -8.37
C GLU A 3 8.00 -1.72 -8.37
N MET A 4 6.73 -1.95 -8.09
CA MET A 4 6.10 -3.27 -8.15
C MET A 4 4.80 -3.16 -8.93
N ALA A 5 4.57 -4.12 -9.81
CA ALA A 5 3.38 -4.17 -10.64
C ALA A 5 2.90 -5.62 -10.82
N ASN A 6 1.60 -5.77 -11.02
CA ASN A 6 0.95 -7.02 -11.41
C ASN A 6 -0.18 -6.72 -12.43
N GLU A 7 -1.00 -7.72 -12.73
CA GLU A 7 -2.13 -7.59 -13.66
C GLU A 7 -3.26 -6.67 -13.16
N PHE A 8 -3.23 -6.27 -11.89
CA PHE A 8 -4.25 -5.45 -11.25
C PHE A 8 -3.79 -4.01 -10.98
N GLY A 9 -2.52 -3.68 -11.21
CA GLY A 9 -2.00 -2.31 -11.12
C GLY A 9 -0.54 -2.22 -10.69
N SER A 10 -0.10 -0.98 -10.49
CA SER A 10 1.27 -0.65 -10.08
C SER A 10 1.32 0.15 -8.78
N VAL A 11 2.38 -0.08 -8.00
CA VAL A 11 2.73 0.72 -6.81
C VAL A 11 4.20 1.07 -6.80
N VAL A 12 4.48 2.24 -6.24
CA VAL A 12 5.81 2.78 -6.04
C VAL A 12 6.11 2.80 -4.54
N LEU A 13 7.22 2.14 -4.17
CA LEU A 13 7.75 2.14 -2.83
C LEU A 13 8.92 3.12 -2.68
N THR A 14 8.83 3.97 -1.65
CA THR A 14 9.91 4.89 -1.29
C THR A 14 10.09 4.92 0.22
N LYS A 15 11.33 4.66 0.68
CA LYS A 15 11.69 4.93 2.07
C LYS A 15 11.80 6.45 2.26
N ILE A 16 11.06 7.00 3.22
CA ILE A 16 11.06 8.43 3.53
C ILE A 16 11.47 8.65 4.99
N ARG A 17 12.02 9.83 5.28
CA ARG A 17 12.29 10.28 6.64
C ARG A 17 11.24 11.31 7.05
N THR A 18 10.67 11.12 8.22
CA THR A 18 9.74 12.04 8.87
C THR A 18 10.33 12.52 10.19
N HIS A 19 9.68 13.48 10.86
CA HIS A 19 10.09 13.87 12.21
C HIS A 19 10.02 12.70 13.21
N ASN A 20 9.07 11.78 13.02
CA ASN A 20 8.83 10.60 13.85
C ASN A 20 9.58 9.36 13.37
N GLY A 21 10.71 9.55 12.67
CA GLY A 21 11.52 8.46 12.14
C GLY A 21 11.17 8.05 10.71
N GLU A 22 11.65 6.88 10.32
CA GLU A 22 11.55 6.38 8.95
C GLU A 22 10.19 5.75 8.67
N ARG A 23 9.71 5.92 7.43
CA ARG A 23 8.47 5.33 6.94
C ARG A 23 8.71 4.69 5.57
N LEU A 24 7.93 3.66 5.24
CA LEU A 24 7.77 3.20 3.86
C LEU A 24 6.52 3.86 3.29
N ARG A 25 6.72 4.72 2.28
CA ARG A 25 5.63 5.24 1.46
C ARG A 25 5.29 4.24 0.37
N ILE A 26 4.02 3.86 0.31
CA ILE A 26 3.42 3.06 -0.76
C ILE A 26 2.45 3.97 -1.51
N ARG A 27 2.71 4.24 -2.79
CA ARG A 27 1.87 5.09 -3.63
C ARG A 27 1.35 4.29 -4.83
N SER A 28 0.05 4.36 -5.08
CA SER A 28 -0.56 3.94 -6.34
C SER A 28 -0.65 5.17 -7.26
N PRO A 29 0.13 5.22 -8.36
CA PRO A 29 0.07 6.33 -9.30
C PRO A 29 -1.31 6.47 -9.96
N GLU A 30 -1.90 5.33 -10.32
CA GLU A 30 -3.17 5.23 -11.06
C GLU A 30 -4.36 5.72 -10.23
N LEU A 31 -4.39 5.36 -8.94
CA LEU A 31 -5.49 5.75 -8.04
C LEU A 31 -5.25 7.10 -7.34
N GLY A 32 -4.07 7.70 -7.49
CA GLY A 32 -3.68 8.92 -6.75
C GLY A 32 -3.62 8.73 -5.23
N ARG A 33 -3.56 7.48 -4.74
CA ARG A 33 -3.57 7.15 -3.30
C ARG A 33 -2.16 6.89 -2.78
N SER A 34 -1.95 7.18 -1.51
CA SER A 34 -0.67 6.93 -0.82
C SER A 34 -0.91 6.61 0.65
N ILE A 35 -0.05 5.76 1.21
CA ILE A 35 0.03 5.47 2.64
C ILE A 35 1.49 5.46 3.09
N ASP A 36 1.75 5.93 4.31
CA ASP A 36 3.07 5.93 4.94
C ASP A 36 3.04 5.04 6.18
N LEU A 37 3.81 3.96 6.18
CA LEU A 37 3.82 2.97 7.25
C LEU A 37 5.16 3.02 8.01
N CYS A 38 5.10 3.10 9.34
CA CYS A 38 6.28 2.89 10.18
C CYS A 38 6.66 1.41 10.26
N PRO A 39 7.85 1.10 10.83
CA PRO A 39 8.29 -0.28 10.98
C PRO A 39 7.28 -1.17 11.71
N LEU A 40 6.64 -0.69 12.78
CA LEU A 40 5.66 -1.49 13.54
C LEU A 40 4.38 -1.75 12.74
N GLU A 41 3.89 -0.75 12.01
CA GLU A 41 2.73 -0.90 11.13
C GLU A 41 3.03 -1.91 10.01
N LEU A 42 4.23 -1.85 9.40
CA LEU A 42 4.67 -2.84 8.41
C LEU A 42 4.79 -4.25 8.99
N GLU A 43 5.38 -4.38 10.17
CA GLU A 43 5.51 -5.67 10.86
C GLU A 43 4.14 -6.28 11.13
N SER A 44 3.16 -5.47 11.56
CA SER A 44 1.80 -5.94 11.81
C SER A 44 1.13 -6.57 10.57
N LEU A 45 1.48 -6.10 9.37
CA LEU A 45 0.99 -6.67 8.11
C LEU A 45 1.54 -8.08 7.87
N THR A 46 2.77 -8.36 8.33
CA THR A 46 3.40 -9.68 8.16
C THR A 46 2.77 -10.76 9.04
N TRP A 47 2.01 -10.37 10.07
CA TRP A 47 1.29 -11.30 10.95
C TRP A 47 -0.10 -11.65 10.43
N GLN A 48 -0.58 -10.93 9.42
CA GLN A 48 -1.91 -11.16 8.85
C GLN A 48 -1.91 -12.39 7.95
N THR A 49 -3.04 -13.09 7.92
CA THR A 49 -3.23 -14.21 7.01
C THR A 49 -3.71 -13.73 5.63
N PRO A 50 -3.55 -14.54 4.57
CA PRO A 50 -4.05 -14.18 3.23
C PRO A 50 -5.54 -13.84 3.18
N GLU A 51 -6.35 -14.41 4.08
CA GLU A 51 -7.79 -14.16 4.19
C GLU A 51 -8.08 -12.71 4.57
N VAL A 52 -7.24 -12.09 5.41
CA VAL A 52 -7.37 -10.67 5.79
C VAL A 52 -7.24 -9.78 4.57
N PHE A 53 -6.20 -10.00 3.75
CA PHE A 53 -5.97 -9.23 2.53
C PHE A 53 -7.03 -9.49 1.47
N SER A 54 -7.50 -10.74 1.36
CA SER A 54 -8.60 -11.09 0.46
C SER A 54 -9.87 -10.30 0.82
N GLY A 55 -10.14 -10.09 2.12
CA GLY A 55 -11.23 -9.24 2.60
C GLY A 55 -11.14 -7.80 2.11
N PHE A 56 -9.94 -7.20 2.07
CA PHE A 56 -9.75 -5.83 1.57
C PHE A 56 -10.07 -5.67 0.08
N LEU A 57 -10.00 -6.75 -0.69
CA LEU A 57 -10.24 -6.75 -2.13
C LEU A 57 -11.72 -7.04 -2.49
N GLN A 58 -12.57 -7.42 -1.53
CA GLN A 58 -13.98 -7.76 -1.79
C GLN A 58 -14.80 -6.58 -2.30
N THR A 59 -14.49 -5.37 -1.86
CA THR A 59 -15.08 -4.14 -2.40
C THR A 59 -14.00 -3.39 -3.17
N PRO A 60 -13.86 -3.64 -4.48
CA PRO A 60 -12.86 -2.93 -5.27
C PRO A 60 -13.19 -1.44 -5.23
N PHE A 61 -12.22 -0.63 -4.79
CA PHE A 61 -12.25 0.82 -5.02
C PHE A 61 -11.93 1.10 -6.49
N GLY A 62 -12.75 0.58 -7.40
CA GLY A 62 -12.71 0.94 -8.81
C GLY A 62 -13.04 2.42 -8.99
N VAL A 63 -12.74 2.96 -10.17
CA VAL A 63 -13.35 4.22 -10.60
C VAL A 63 -14.86 4.06 -10.50
N MET A 64 -15.54 4.96 -9.79
CA MET A 64 -16.99 5.09 -9.90
C MET A 64 -17.24 5.48 -11.37
N GLU A 65 -17.76 4.57 -12.19
CA GLU A 65 -18.29 4.95 -13.49
C GLU A 65 -19.57 5.76 -13.24
N ASP A 66 -19.58 7.01 -13.69
CA ASP A 66 -20.78 7.87 -13.75
C ASP A 66 -21.78 7.35 -14.80
#